data_AF-A0A225V170-F1
#
_entry.id   AF-A0A225V170-F1
#
_cell.length_a   1.000
_cell.length_b   1.000
_cell.length_c   1.000
_cell.angle_alpha   90.00
_cell.angle_beta   90.00
_cell.angle_gamma   90.00
#
_symmetry.space_group_name_H-M   'P 1'
#
loop_
_entity.id
_entity.type
_entity.pdbx_description
1 polymer ?
#
loop_
_entity_poly.entity_id
_entity_poly.type
_entity_poly.pdbx_seq_one_letter_code
_entity_poly.pdbx_strand_id
1 'polypeptide(L)'
;MKVLSALTTVASILVSTPSPTEAALSIPSSTNSTRAAIVYATSQQISNVDRQFPVGDKYYPVIPGPTPMSSLYNKTVMSQLAKISTLDNKNVSIVGGVLQKMGPYKSLESFKAGYDALESAGLIDIPQALDNSDENFGAMRLGIRGYKIKLVNSNEWTDPLNCLSSCL
;
A
#
# COMPACT_ATOMS: atom_id res chain seq x y z
N MET A 1 3.02 -1.42 -75.88
CA MET A 1 3.18 -2.66 -75.05
C MET A 1 4.66 -2.85 -74.74
N LYS A 2 5.06 -2.60 -73.49
CA LYS A 2 6.34 -3.05 -72.94
C LYS A 2 6.01 -3.76 -71.63
N VAL A 3 6.46 -5.00 -71.53
CA VAL A 3 6.13 -5.96 -70.49
C VAL A 3 7.00 -5.73 -69.26
N LEU A 4 6.38 -5.93 -68.10
CA LEU A 4 6.88 -5.96 -66.72
C LEU A 4 8.26 -6.60 -66.52
N SER A 5 9.00 -6.05 -65.55
CA SER A 5 9.65 -6.85 -64.49
C SER A 5 10.02 -5.96 -63.28
N ALA A 6 9.11 -5.90 -62.30
CA ALA A 6 9.44 -5.41 -60.96
C ALA A 6 9.93 -6.60 -60.13
N LEU A 7 11.22 -6.62 -59.78
CA LEU A 7 11.77 -7.55 -58.80
C LEU A 7 11.37 -7.06 -57.40
N THR A 8 10.43 -7.75 -56.77
CA THR A 8 10.10 -7.52 -55.34
C THR A 8 10.94 -8.51 -54.51
N THR A 9 12.02 -8.04 -53.91
CA THR A 9 12.81 -8.83 -52.95
C THR A 9 12.07 -8.84 -51.62
N VAL A 10 11.43 -9.96 -51.28
CA VAL A 10 10.89 -10.21 -49.95
C VAL A 10 12.05 -10.59 -49.03
N ALA A 11 12.47 -9.64 -48.18
CA ALA A 11 13.42 -9.92 -47.11
C ALA A 11 12.70 -10.61 -45.96
N SER A 12 12.77 -11.95 -45.93
CA SER A 12 12.33 -12.76 -44.80
C SER A 12 13.24 -12.49 -43.60
N ILE A 13 12.86 -11.58 -42.72
CA ILE A 13 13.49 -11.44 -41.40
C ILE A 13 13.07 -12.69 -40.61
N LEU A 14 13.94 -13.69 -40.56
CA LEU A 14 13.85 -14.75 -39.56
C LEU A 14 13.97 -14.10 -38.19
N VAL A 15 12.84 -13.87 -37.52
CA VAL A 15 12.82 -13.60 -36.09
C VAL A 15 13.13 -14.94 -35.42
N SER A 16 14.41 -15.18 -35.14
CA SER A 16 14.80 -16.19 -34.16
C SER A 16 14.27 -15.72 -32.81
N THR A 17 13.10 -16.22 -32.41
CA THR A 17 12.68 -16.17 -31.02
C THR A 17 13.68 -17.01 -30.21
N PRO A 18 14.46 -16.43 -29.28
CA PRO A 18 15.31 -17.24 -28.43
C PRO A 18 14.41 -18.21 -27.66
N SER A 19 14.67 -19.51 -27.82
CA SER A 19 14.05 -20.54 -27.00
C SER A 19 14.26 -20.20 -25.52
N PRO A 20 13.27 -20.42 -24.64
CA PRO A 20 13.43 -20.15 -23.22
C PRO A 20 14.52 -21.08 -22.68
N THR A 21 15.71 -20.54 -22.46
CA THR A 21 16.76 -21.21 -21.70
C THR A 21 16.29 -21.28 -20.26
N GLU A 22 16.02 -22.48 -19.75
CA GLU A 22 15.92 -22.72 -18.32
C GLU A 22 17.28 -22.37 -17.70
N ALA A 23 17.41 -21.14 -17.20
CA ALA A 23 18.61 -20.69 -16.53
C ALA A 23 18.71 -21.39 -15.17
N ALA A 24 19.54 -22.43 -15.09
CA ALA A 24 19.87 -23.06 -13.82
C ALA A 24 20.55 -22.03 -12.89
N LEU A 25 19.99 -21.85 -11.69
CA LEU A 25 20.55 -20.95 -10.68
C LEU A 25 21.91 -21.50 -10.22
N SER A 26 22.93 -20.63 -10.15
CA SER A 26 24.29 -21.00 -9.73
C SER A 26 24.87 -19.99 -8.74
N ILE A 27 25.76 -20.48 -7.86
CA ILE A 27 26.53 -19.65 -6.93
C ILE A 27 27.69 -18.98 -7.70
N PRO A 28 28.00 -17.69 -7.46
CA PRO A 28 29.10 -17.00 -8.15
C PRO A 28 30.47 -17.67 -7.89
N SER A 29 31.30 -17.79 -8.93
CA SER A 29 32.72 -18.14 -8.80
C SER A 29 33.61 -16.90 -9.01
N SER A 30 34.81 -16.90 -8.42
CA SER A 30 35.80 -15.82 -8.59
C SER A 30 36.31 -15.65 -10.02
N THR A 31 36.07 -16.64 -10.89
CA THR A 31 36.48 -16.65 -12.30
C THR A 31 35.40 -16.12 -13.26
N ASN A 32 34.18 -15.87 -12.78
CA ASN A 32 33.05 -15.46 -13.63
C ASN A 32 33.00 -13.92 -13.80
N SER A 33 33.94 -13.40 -14.59
CA SER A 33 34.06 -11.97 -14.91
C SER A 33 32.84 -11.42 -15.65
N THR A 34 32.15 -12.24 -16.45
CA THR A 34 30.95 -11.83 -17.19
C THR A 34 29.78 -11.54 -16.27
N ARG A 35 29.51 -12.42 -15.29
CA ARG A 35 28.46 -12.19 -14.28
C ARG A 35 28.75 -10.95 -13.45
N ALA A 36 30.00 -10.75 -13.04
CA ALA A 36 30.41 -9.56 -12.29
C ALA A 36 30.22 -8.28 -13.12
N ALA A 37 30.59 -8.29 -14.40
CA ALA A 37 30.38 -7.17 -15.31
C ALA A 37 28.89 -6.85 -15.53
N ILE A 38 28.03 -7.87 -15.67
CA ILE A 38 26.58 -7.67 -15.80
C ILE A 38 25.99 -7.07 -14.51
N VAL A 39 26.39 -7.58 -13.33
CA VAL A 39 25.93 -7.03 -12.04
C VAL A 39 26.35 -5.57 -11.89
N TYR A 40 27.60 -5.24 -12.21
CA TYR A 40 28.10 -3.86 -12.16
C TYR A 40 27.37 -2.95 -13.16
N ALA A 41 27.22 -3.38 -14.41
CA ALA A 41 26.48 -2.60 -15.40
C ALA A 41 25.01 -2.38 -14.98
N THR A 42 24.38 -3.39 -14.38
CA THR A 42 23.01 -3.30 -13.87
C THR A 42 22.91 -2.38 -12.65
N SER A 43 23.89 -2.40 -11.73
CA SER A 43 23.87 -1.51 -10.56
C SER A 43 23.95 -0.05 -10.96
N GLN A 44 24.72 0.28 -12.00
CA GLN A 44 24.81 1.66 -12.52
C GLN A 44 23.50 2.16 -13.16
N GLN A 45 22.58 1.25 -13.52
CA GLN A 45 21.27 1.60 -14.07
C GLN A 45 20.20 1.77 -12.98
N ILE A 46 20.45 1.29 -11.76
CA ILE A 46 19.51 1.34 -10.66
C ILE A 46 19.72 2.63 -9.86
N SER A 47 18.76 3.53 -9.96
CA SER A 47 18.68 4.73 -9.11
C SER A 47 17.36 4.78 -8.37
N ASN A 48 17.40 5.15 -7.09
CA ASN A 48 16.18 5.46 -6.35
C ASN A 48 15.73 6.85 -6.75
N VAL A 49 14.51 6.93 -7.26
CA VAL A 49 13.88 8.20 -7.63
C VAL A 49 12.60 8.38 -6.84
N ASP A 50 12.24 9.63 -6.59
CA ASP A 50 10.91 9.97 -6.11
C ASP A 50 9.89 9.62 -7.20
N ARG A 51 8.85 8.87 -6.81
CA ARG A 51 7.86 8.36 -7.74
C ARG A 51 6.55 9.08 -7.53
N GLN A 52 5.97 9.55 -8.63
CA GLN A 52 4.64 10.11 -8.66
C GLN A 52 3.86 9.51 -9.82
N PHE A 53 2.58 9.21 -9.57
CA PHE A 53 1.70 8.65 -10.58
C PHE A 53 0.46 9.52 -10.76
N PRO A 54 0.08 9.83 -12.00
CA PRO A 54 -1.11 10.62 -12.27
C PRO A 54 -2.37 9.77 -12.18
N VAL A 55 -3.41 10.27 -11.51
CA VAL A 55 -4.78 9.77 -11.60
C VAL A 55 -5.71 10.96 -11.83
N GLY A 56 -6.25 11.08 -13.04
CA GLY A 56 -6.92 12.33 -13.46
C GLY A 56 -5.95 13.50 -13.39
N ASP A 57 -6.35 14.58 -12.71
CA ASP A 57 -5.56 15.81 -12.56
C ASP A 57 -4.65 15.82 -11.31
N LYS A 58 -4.63 14.73 -10.53
CA LYS A 58 -3.91 14.64 -9.25
C LYS A 58 -2.70 13.70 -9.36
N TYR A 59 -1.57 14.15 -8.84
CA TYR A 59 -0.36 13.35 -8.71
C TYR A 59 -0.26 12.76 -7.30
N TYR A 60 -0.15 11.43 -7.22
CA TYR A 60 -0.02 10.71 -5.97
C TYR A 60 1.45 10.33 -5.75
N PRO A 61 2.08 10.81 -4.66
CA PRO A 61 3.43 10.37 -4.30
C PRO A 61 3.38 8.91 -3.85
N VAL A 62 4.35 8.13 -4.32
CA VAL A 62 4.55 6.73 -3.92
C VAL A 62 5.94 6.61 -3.31
N ILE A 63 6.15 5.60 -2.47
CA ILE A 63 7.46 5.30 -1.86
C ILE A 63 8.55 5.33 -2.96
N PRO A 64 9.62 6.12 -2.77
CA PRO A 64 10.73 6.17 -3.71
C PRO A 64 11.28 4.77 -4.01
N GLY A 65 11.82 4.58 -5.21
CA GLY A 65 12.36 3.27 -5.54
C GLY A 65 13.08 3.19 -6.88
N PRO A 66 13.62 2.01 -7.21
CA PRO A 66 14.55 1.82 -8.31
C PRO A 66 13.91 2.04 -9.69
N THR A 67 14.56 2.83 -10.55
CA THR A 67 14.30 2.81 -12.01
C THR A 67 15.36 1.96 -12.72
N PRO A 68 15.03 1.26 -13.83
CA PRO A 68 13.73 1.21 -14.50
C PRO A 68 12.71 0.33 -13.76
N MET A 69 11.44 0.73 -13.84
CA MET A 69 10.32 0.07 -13.17
C MET A 69 9.75 -1.05 -14.04
N SER A 70 9.41 -2.20 -13.44
CA SER A 70 8.75 -3.27 -14.19
C SER A 70 7.33 -2.87 -14.61
N SER A 71 6.91 -3.29 -15.80
CA SER A 71 5.57 -3.01 -16.34
C SER A 71 4.45 -3.56 -15.46
N LEU A 72 4.67 -4.71 -14.81
CA LEU A 72 3.72 -5.30 -13.87
C LEU A 72 3.57 -4.48 -12.58
N TYR A 73 4.68 -3.99 -12.01
CA TYR A 73 4.62 -3.13 -10.83
C TYR A 73 3.85 -1.85 -11.14
N ASN A 74 4.17 -1.20 -12.27
CA ASN A 74 3.46 0.01 -12.72
C ASN A 74 1.94 -0.26 -12.87
N LYS A 75 1.57 -1.35 -13.55
CA LYS A 75 0.15 -1.74 -13.73
C LYS A 75 -0.57 -1.96 -12.40
N THR A 76 0.08 -2.61 -11.44
CA THR A 76 -0.51 -2.87 -10.12
C THR A 76 -0.68 -1.59 -9.32
N VAL A 77 0.34 -0.73 -9.28
CA VAL A 77 0.28 0.56 -8.58
C VAL A 77 -0.81 1.44 -9.17
N MET A 78 -0.86 1.58 -10.49
CA MET A 78 -1.90 2.36 -11.18
C MET A 78 -3.32 1.83 -10.90
N SER A 79 -3.51 0.51 -10.86
CA SER A 79 -4.80 -0.12 -10.52
C SER A 79 -5.24 0.19 -9.08
N GLN A 80 -4.30 0.16 -8.13
CA GLN A 80 -4.58 0.50 -6.74
C GLN A 80 -4.84 1.99 -6.57
N LEU A 81 -4.05 2.84 -7.22
CA LEU A 81 -4.23 4.30 -7.21
C LEU A 81 -5.58 4.72 -7.79
N ALA A 82 -6.02 4.08 -8.87
CA ALA A 82 -7.35 4.30 -9.43
C ALA A 82 -8.44 4.01 -8.37
N LYS A 83 -8.34 2.90 -7.63
CA LYS A 83 -9.28 2.60 -6.54
C LYS A 83 -9.20 3.64 -5.41
N ILE A 84 -8.01 4.00 -4.96
CA ILE A 84 -7.83 5.02 -3.90
C ILE A 84 -8.42 6.36 -4.33
N SER A 85 -8.26 6.75 -5.60
CA SER A 85 -8.84 7.99 -6.12
C SER A 85 -10.37 8.02 -6.06
N THR A 86 -11.03 6.86 -6.12
CA THR A 86 -12.50 6.78 -5.95
C THR A 86 -12.94 6.89 -4.49
N LEU A 87 -12.01 6.74 -3.54
CA LEU A 87 -12.26 6.91 -2.11
C LEU A 87 -12.09 8.36 -1.64
N ASP A 88 -11.73 9.30 -2.53
CA ASP A 88 -11.70 10.71 -2.17
C ASP A 88 -13.11 11.16 -1.75
N ASN A 89 -13.24 11.61 -0.49
CA ASN A 89 -14.52 12.06 0.03
C ASN A 89 -14.87 13.41 -0.61
N LYS A 90 -15.81 13.39 -1.57
CA LYS A 90 -16.31 14.58 -2.27
C LYS A 90 -16.91 15.63 -1.34
N ASN A 91 -17.29 15.23 -0.13
CA ASN A 91 -17.91 16.09 0.87
C ASN A 91 -16.88 16.65 1.87
N VAL A 92 -15.57 16.53 1.65
CA VAL A 92 -14.54 16.95 2.62
C VAL A 92 -14.72 18.39 3.10
N SER A 93 -15.06 19.32 2.21
CA SER A 93 -15.31 20.73 2.55
C SER A 93 -16.59 20.90 3.38
N ILE A 94 -17.62 20.11 3.08
CA ILE A 94 -18.90 20.13 3.81
C ILE A 94 -18.69 19.57 5.22
N VAL A 95 -18.01 18.42 5.34
CA VAL A 95 -17.62 17.81 6.62
C VAL A 95 -16.83 18.80 7.46
N GLY A 96 -15.81 19.44 6.88
CA GLY A 96 -15.01 20.46 7.58
C GLY A 96 -15.87 21.63 8.08
N GLY A 97 -16.81 22.11 7.27
CA GLY A 97 -17.74 23.17 7.65
C GLY A 97 -18.69 22.78 8.78
N VAL A 98 -19.23 21.55 8.77
CA VAL A 98 -20.07 21.02 9.86
C VAL A 98 -19.25 20.94 11.14
N LEU A 99 -18.05 20.34 11.07
CA LEU A 99 -17.19 20.22 12.24
C LEU A 99 -16.76 21.58 12.80
N GLN A 100 -16.55 22.59 11.96
CA GLN A 100 -16.19 23.92 12.43
C GLN A 100 -17.37 24.63 13.13
N LYS A 101 -18.60 24.41 12.65
CA LYS A 101 -19.83 24.96 13.27
C LYS A 101 -20.19 24.30 14.59
N MET A 102 -19.96 23.00 14.73
CA MET A 102 -20.29 22.23 15.92
C MET A 102 -19.29 22.41 17.07
N GLY A 103 -18.15 23.05 16.80
CA GLY A 103 -17.19 23.44 17.84
C GLY A 103 -17.75 24.52 18.79
N PRO A 104 -17.14 24.72 19.95
CA PRO A 104 -15.84 24.16 20.36
C PRO A 104 -15.93 22.75 21.00
N TYR A 105 -15.00 21.87 20.60
CA TYR A 105 -14.87 20.51 21.11
C TYR A 105 -14.10 20.46 22.43
N LYS A 106 -14.80 20.64 23.54
CA LYS A 106 -14.19 20.71 24.89
C LYS A 106 -14.48 19.48 25.76
N SER A 107 -15.30 18.56 25.27
CA SER A 107 -15.69 17.35 25.97
C SER A 107 -15.96 16.21 24.98
N LEU A 108 -16.05 14.99 25.50
CA LEU A 108 -16.41 13.82 24.69
C LEU A 108 -17.80 13.97 24.06
N GLU A 109 -18.75 14.56 24.79
CA GLU A 109 -20.12 14.78 24.33
C GLU A 109 -20.17 15.78 23.19
N SER A 110 -19.42 16.90 23.28
CA SER A 110 -19.31 17.86 22.18
C SER A 110 -18.65 17.25 20.94
N PHE A 111 -17.69 16.34 21.14
CA PHE A 111 -17.05 15.61 20.05
C PHE A 111 -18.01 14.61 19.39
N LYS A 112 -18.79 13.88 20.20
CA LYS A 112 -19.83 12.96 19.72
C LYS A 112 -20.91 13.70 18.94
N ALA A 113 -21.39 14.83 19.45
CA ALA A 113 -22.40 15.65 18.77
C ALA A 113 -21.95 16.09 17.36
N GLY A 114 -20.66 16.34 17.17
CA GLY A 114 -20.09 16.62 15.84
C GLY A 114 -20.26 15.45 14.87
N TYR A 115 -20.00 14.22 15.31
CA TYR A 115 -20.20 13.02 14.49
C TYR A 115 -21.67 12.67 14.31
N ASP A 116 -22.51 12.83 15.34
CA ASP A 116 -23.96 12.63 15.23
C ASP A 116 -24.56 13.56 14.16
N ALA A 117 -24.08 14.82 14.07
CA ALA A 117 -24.48 15.77 13.04
C ALA A 117 -24.01 15.36 11.62
N LEU A 118 -22.81 14.77 11.52
CA LEU A 118 -22.28 14.25 10.25
C LEU A 118 -23.04 13.00 9.79
N GLU A 119 -23.39 12.10 10.71
CA GLU A 119 -24.17 10.89 10.44
C GLU A 119 -25.60 11.24 10.04
N SER A 120 -26.24 12.17 10.76
CA SER A 120 -27.58 12.68 10.43
C SER A 120 -27.64 13.32 9.04
N ALA A 121 -26.52 13.89 8.57
CA ALA A 121 -26.39 14.44 7.23
C ALA A 121 -26.00 13.40 6.17
N GLY A 122 -25.83 12.12 6.54
CA GLY A 122 -25.41 11.04 5.64
C GLY A 122 -23.98 11.20 5.12
N LEU A 123 -23.13 11.92 5.86
CA LEU A 123 -21.77 12.25 5.41
C LEU A 123 -20.73 11.25 5.92
N ILE A 124 -20.81 10.87 7.20
CA ILE A 124 -19.86 10.00 7.89
C ILE A 124 -20.61 9.21 8.97
N ASP A 125 -20.46 7.89 8.99
CA ASP A 125 -20.99 7.03 10.06
C ASP A 125 -20.27 7.29 11.40
N ILE A 126 -20.96 7.12 12.52
CA ILE A 126 -20.34 7.28 13.84
C ILE A 126 -19.17 6.29 14.01
N PRO A 127 -17.95 6.76 14.33
CA PRO A 127 -16.81 5.88 14.56
C PRO A 127 -17.04 4.96 15.75
N GLN A 128 -16.72 3.68 15.60
CA GLN A 128 -16.74 2.71 16.72
C GLN A 128 -15.85 3.12 17.89
N ALA A 129 -14.85 3.97 17.66
CA ALA A 129 -14.01 4.51 18.74
C ALA A 129 -14.77 5.40 19.74
N LEU A 130 -16.00 5.82 19.42
CA LEU A 130 -16.87 6.57 20.34
C LEU A 130 -17.72 5.65 21.24
N ASP A 131 -17.70 4.35 21.01
CA ASP A 131 -18.22 3.36 21.96
C ASP A 131 -17.19 3.18 23.09
N ASN A 132 -17.58 3.58 24.29
CA ASN A 132 -16.76 3.57 25.50
C ASN A 132 -16.83 2.24 26.27
N SER A 133 -17.42 1.19 25.71
CA SER A 133 -17.46 -0.13 26.32
C SER A 133 -16.10 -0.82 26.35
N ASP A 134 -15.85 -1.57 27.43
CA ASP A 134 -14.68 -2.45 27.54
C ASP A 134 -14.68 -3.54 26.46
N GLU A 135 -15.87 -3.95 26.01
CA GLU A 135 -16.06 -4.89 24.92
C GLU A 135 -15.52 -4.33 23.60
N ASN A 136 -15.93 -3.12 23.20
CA ASN A 136 -15.41 -2.47 22.00
C ASN A 136 -13.90 -2.23 22.11
N PHE A 137 -13.42 -1.81 23.29
CA PHE A 137 -11.99 -1.70 23.55
C PHE A 137 -11.27 -3.02 23.27
N GLY A 138 -11.77 -4.15 23.77
CA GLY A 138 -11.22 -5.49 23.52
C GLY A 138 -11.30 -5.89 22.03
N ALA A 139 -12.46 -5.70 21.41
CA ALA A 139 -12.71 -6.05 20.00
C ALA A 139 -11.74 -5.34 19.05
N MET A 140 -11.40 -4.06 19.31
CA MET A 140 -10.40 -3.33 18.51
C MET A 140 -9.01 -3.98 18.51
N ARG A 141 -8.63 -4.71 19.58
CA ARG A 141 -7.35 -5.44 19.67
C ARG A 141 -7.37 -6.75 18.89
N LEU A 142 -8.54 -7.26 18.54
CA LEU A 142 -8.71 -8.44 17.69
C LEU A 142 -8.92 -8.06 16.23
N GLY A 143 -9.48 -6.87 15.95
CA GLY A 143 -9.68 -6.33 14.60
C GLY A 143 -8.52 -5.44 14.13
N ILE A 144 -8.78 -4.13 14.06
CA ILE A 144 -7.92 -3.12 13.41
C ILE A 144 -6.49 -3.09 14.01
N ARG A 145 -6.31 -3.50 15.27
CA ARG A 145 -5.01 -3.53 15.97
C ARG A 145 -4.54 -4.95 16.35
N GLY A 146 -5.01 -5.96 15.60
CA GLY A 146 -4.81 -7.41 15.82
C GLY A 146 -3.40 -7.89 16.15
N TYR A 147 -2.36 -7.19 15.69
CA TYR A 147 -0.98 -7.70 15.72
C TYR A 147 -0.26 -7.54 17.07
N LYS A 148 -0.93 -7.08 18.13
CA LYS A 148 -0.29 -6.78 19.43
C LYS A 148 -0.78 -7.64 20.60
N ILE A 149 -1.76 -8.51 20.40
CA ILE A 149 -2.27 -9.36 21.47
C ILE A 149 -1.59 -10.73 21.40
N LYS A 150 -1.09 -11.21 22.55
CA LYS A 150 -0.56 -12.56 22.73
C LYS A 150 -1.40 -13.23 23.80
N LEU A 151 -1.75 -14.50 23.59
CA LEU A 151 -2.30 -15.33 24.66
C LEU A 151 -1.21 -15.57 25.71
N VAL A 152 -1.46 -15.14 26.93
CA VAL A 152 -0.54 -15.30 28.05
C VAL A 152 -0.69 -16.72 28.60
N ASN A 153 0.43 -17.43 28.76
CA ASN A 153 0.43 -18.74 29.41
C ASN A 153 0.29 -18.58 30.93
N SER A 154 -0.30 -19.57 31.59
CA SER A 154 -0.58 -19.56 33.04
C SER A 154 0.67 -19.42 33.93
N ASN A 155 1.87 -19.64 33.38
CA ASN A 155 3.15 -19.52 34.07
C ASN A 155 3.90 -18.20 33.77
N GLU A 156 3.38 -17.34 32.88
CA GLU A 156 4.05 -16.10 32.48
C GLU A 156 3.72 -14.91 33.39
N TRP A 157 2.64 -14.99 34.17
CA TRP A 157 2.23 -13.94 35.11
C TRP A 157 1.88 -14.53 36.46
N THR A 158 2.47 -13.99 37.52
CA THR A 158 2.02 -14.24 38.89
C THR A 158 0.72 -13.48 39.12
N ASP A 159 -0.33 -14.16 39.59
CA ASP A 159 -1.58 -13.48 39.98
C ASP A 159 -1.24 -12.38 41.00
N PRO A 160 -1.52 -11.10 40.71
CA PRO A 160 -1.27 -10.02 41.66
C PRO A 160 -2.05 -10.17 42.98
N LEU A 161 -3.06 -11.05 43.03
CA LEU A 161 -3.77 -11.40 44.26
C LEU A 161 -3.02 -12.44 45.11
N ASN A 162 -2.04 -13.17 44.55
CA ASN A 162 -1.23 -14.14 45.30
C ASN A 162 -0.32 -13.48 46.35
N CYS A 163 -0.04 -12.18 46.25
CA CYS A 163 0.72 -11.46 47.28
C CYS A 163 -0.17 -10.97 48.45
N LEU A 164 -1.50 -10.96 48.30
CA LEU A 164 -2.41 -10.49 49.36
C LEU A 164 -2.39 -11.40 50.59
N SER A 165 -2.13 -12.69 50.41
CA SER A 165 -1.99 -13.65 51.52
C SER A 165 -0.66 -13.55 52.27
N SER A 166 0.33 -12.84 51.72
CA SER A 166 1.66 -12.64 52.32
C SER A 166 1.91 -11.22 52.84
N CYS A 167 0.95 -10.31 52.65
CA CYS A 167 1.05 -8.90 53.05
C CYS A 167 0.17 -8.53 54.26
N LEU A 168 -0.43 -9.52 54.94
CA LEU A 168 -1.12 -9.38 56.23
C LEU A 168 -0.27 -9.96 57.37
#